data_AF-A0A260QPE7-F1
#
_entry.id   AF-A0A260QPE7-F1
#
_cell.length_a   1.000
_cell.length_b   1.000
_cell.length_c   1.000
_cell.angle_alpha   90.00
_cell.angle_beta   90.00
_cell.angle_gamma   90.00
#
_symmetry.space_group_name_H-M   'P 1'
#
loop_
_entity.id
_entity.type
_entity.pdbx_description
1 polymer ?
#
loop_
_entity_poly.entity_id
_entity_poly.type
_entity_poly.pdbx_seq_one_letter_code
_entity_poly.pdbx_strand_id
1 'polypeptide(L)'
;MPEVFSPVAIEQKIADVSNRIATGVNLADEKYRAFLDADRAYDAAFAKAYMAYSGPAHAKKYAAELDTTDERAARDVADAAYRYTDRRTRAYQDELRSLQSIGASVRQAYSVAGRNET
;
A
#
# COMPACT_ATOMS: atom_id res chain seq x y z
N MET A 1 31.16 11.21 -2.69
CA MET A 1 31.69 9.96 -3.27
C MET A 1 30.48 9.21 -3.82
N PRO A 2 30.43 8.84 -5.12
CA PRO A 2 29.32 8.03 -5.62
C PRO A 2 29.29 6.73 -4.82
N GLU A 3 28.12 6.32 -4.34
CA GLU A 3 27.95 5.07 -3.59
C GLU A 3 28.43 3.92 -4.48
N VAL A 4 29.60 3.35 -4.17
CA VAL A 4 30.12 2.18 -4.87
C VAL A 4 29.29 0.99 -4.39
N PHE A 5 28.29 0.60 -5.17
CA PHE A 5 27.53 -0.61 -4.90
C PHE A 5 28.43 -1.84 -5.09
N SER A 6 28.80 -2.49 -3.99
CA SER A 6 29.41 -3.82 -4.05
C SER A 6 28.32 -4.87 -4.34
N PRO A 7 28.67 -6.02 -4.96
CA PRO A 7 27.72 -7.11 -5.16
C PRO A 7 26.99 -7.51 -3.88
N VAL A 8 27.72 -7.63 -2.76
CA VAL A 8 27.18 -7.97 -1.45
C VAL A 8 26.18 -6.93 -0.94
N ALA A 9 26.47 -5.63 -1.13
CA ALA A 9 25.56 -4.57 -0.72
C ALA A 9 24.24 -4.59 -1.51
N ILE A 10 24.30 -4.94 -2.80
CA ILE A 10 23.09 -5.09 -3.62
C ILE A 10 22.27 -6.30 -3.16
N GLU A 11 22.92 -7.43 -2.89
CA GLU A 11 22.23 -8.64 -2.40
C GLU A 11 21.53 -8.39 -1.05
N GLN A 12 22.18 -7.67 -0.13
CA GLN A 12 21.57 -7.26 1.14
C GLN A 12 20.33 -6.38 0.91
N LYS A 13 20.44 -5.35 0.05
CA LYS A 13 19.29 -4.50 -0.30
C LYS A 13 18.15 -5.29 -0.95
N ILE A 14 18.44 -6.26 -1.83
CA ILE A 14 17.45 -7.14 -2.44
C ILE A 14 16.72 -7.98 -1.38
N ALA A 15 17.45 -8.58 -0.43
CA ALA A 15 16.88 -9.36 0.65
C ALA A 15 15.97 -8.49 1.54
N ASP A 16 16.42 -7.28 1.89
CA ASP A 16 15.65 -6.33 2.69
C ASP A 16 14.35 -5.92 2.00
N VAL A 17 14.39 -5.56 0.72
CA VAL A 17 13.21 -5.17 -0.05
C VAL A 17 12.25 -6.35 -0.20
N SER A 18 12.76 -7.58 -0.40
CA SER A 18 11.93 -8.79 -0.47
C SER A 18 11.18 -9.03 0.85
N ASN A 19 11.83 -8.85 1.99
CA ASN A 19 11.19 -8.95 3.31
C ASN A 19 10.13 -7.86 3.52
N ARG A 20 10.39 -6.63 3.02
CA ARG A 20 9.42 -5.53 3.05
C ARG A 20 8.20 -5.82 2.18
N ILE A 21 8.36 -6.43 1.02
CA ILE A 21 7.24 -6.86 0.16
C ILE A 21 6.38 -7.89 0.89
N ALA A 22 6.99 -8.93 1.46
CA ALA A 22 6.26 -9.96 2.21
C ALA A 22 5.44 -9.37 3.37
N THR A 23 6.07 -8.47 4.14
CA THR A 23 5.39 -7.75 5.23
C THR A 23 4.29 -6.82 4.71
N GLY A 24 4.54 -6.14 3.59
CA GLY A 24 3.61 -5.21 2.95
C GLY A 24 2.34 -5.87 2.43
N VAL A 25 2.43 -7.10 1.92
CA VAL A 25 1.27 -7.88 1.46
C VAL A 25 0.34 -8.22 2.62
N ASN A 26 0.88 -8.71 3.74
CA ASN A 26 0.08 -9.01 4.94
C ASN A 26 -0.59 -7.77 5.50
N LEU A 27 0.14 -6.63 5.54
CA LEU A 27 -0.42 -5.37 5.98
C LEU A 27 -1.52 -4.86 5.04
N ALA A 28 -1.36 -5.03 3.71
CA ALA A 28 -2.37 -4.62 2.74
C ALA A 28 -3.68 -5.40 2.94
N ASP A 29 -3.59 -6.71 3.17
CA ASP A 29 -4.73 -7.58 3.48
C ASP A 29 -5.43 -7.15 4.79
N GLU A 30 -4.67 -6.88 5.86
CA GLU A 30 -5.21 -6.33 7.11
C GLU A 30 -5.98 -5.02 6.89
N LYS A 31 -5.38 -4.05 6.17
CA LYS A 31 -6.03 -2.76 5.91
C LYS A 31 -7.23 -2.90 4.99
N TYR A 32 -7.20 -3.83 4.04
CA TYR A 32 -8.34 -4.10 3.18
C TYR A 32 -9.54 -4.66 3.96
N ARG A 33 -9.31 -5.61 4.88
CA ARG A 33 -10.37 -6.11 5.75
C ARG A 33 -10.96 -5.00 6.62
N ALA A 34 -10.10 -4.17 7.22
CA ALA A 34 -10.55 -3.04 8.03
C ALA A 34 -11.39 -2.04 7.21
N PHE A 35 -11.02 -1.78 5.96
CA PHE A 35 -11.84 -0.99 5.04
C PHE A 35 -13.20 -1.62 4.77
N LEU A 36 -13.25 -2.93 4.46
CA LEU A 36 -14.52 -3.62 4.21
C LEU A 36 -15.43 -3.61 5.45
N ASP A 37 -14.87 -3.74 6.65
CA ASP A 37 -15.64 -3.69 7.88
C ASP A 37 -16.20 -2.29 8.13
N ALA A 38 -15.39 -1.24 7.92
CA ALA A 38 -15.85 0.15 8.03
C ALA A 38 -16.89 0.52 6.97
N ASP A 39 -16.74 0.01 5.74
CA ASP A 39 -17.70 0.21 4.65
C ASP A 39 -19.07 -0.41 4.97
N ARG A 40 -19.09 -1.66 5.45
CA ARG A 40 -20.33 -2.30 5.92
C ARG A 40 -20.95 -1.58 7.11
N ALA A 41 -20.13 -1.07 8.03
CA ALA A 41 -20.63 -0.30 9.17
C ALA A 41 -21.30 1.00 8.73
N TYR A 42 -20.67 1.74 7.81
CA TYR A 42 -21.26 2.94 7.21
C TYR A 42 -22.55 2.62 6.47
N ASP A 43 -22.60 1.59 5.62
CA ASP A 43 -23.82 1.22 4.89
C ASP A 43 -24.98 0.87 5.82
N ALA A 44 -24.71 0.11 6.89
CA ALA A 44 -25.71 -0.24 7.88
C ALA A 44 -26.20 0.99 8.67
N ALA A 45 -25.30 1.88 9.07
CA ALA A 45 -25.64 3.12 9.77
C ALA A 45 -26.46 4.04 8.86
N PHE A 46 -26.05 4.19 7.60
CA PHE A 46 -26.72 5.04 6.62
C PHE A 46 -28.12 4.54 6.33
N ALA A 47 -28.29 3.23 6.11
CA ALA A 47 -29.60 2.63 5.89
C ALA A 47 -30.53 2.82 7.11
N LYS A 48 -30.00 2.67 8.33
CA LYS A 48 -30.76 2.91 9.57
C LYS A 48 -31.18 4.38 9.70
N ALA A 49 -30.25 5.32 9.55
CA ALA A 49 -30.51 6.74 9.63
C ALA A 49 -31.52 7.19 8.55
N TYR A 50 -31.34 6.67 7.33
CA TYR A 50 -32.29 6.88 6.24
C TYR A 50 -33.67 6.39 6.66
N MET A 51 -33.83 5.14 7.07
CA MET A 51 -35.16 4.60 7.41
C MET A 51 -35.81 5.27 8.62
N ALA A 52 -35.03 5.74 9.60
CA ALA A 52 -35.53 6.41 10.80
C ALA A 52 -36.06 7.83 10.56
N TYR A 53 -35.61 8.51 9.50
CA TYR A 53 -36.00 9.89 9.23
C TYR A 53 -37.47 10.03 8.84
N SER A 54 -38.19 10.86 9.60
CA SER A 54 -39.65 11.08 9.50
C SER A 54 -40.04 12.37 8.76
N GLY A 55 -39.07 13.17 8.31
CA GLY A 55 -39.32 14.43 7.60
C GLY A 55 -39.59 14.26 6.09
N PRO A 56 -39.54 15.36 5.32
CA PRO A 56 -39.78 15.32 3.88
C PRO A 56 -38.86 14.36 3.13
N ALA A 57 -39.40 13.59 2.18
CA ALA A 57 -38.64 12.56 1.46
C ALA A 57 -37.36 13.09 0.78
N HIS A 58 -37.38 14.34 0.28
CA HIS A 58 -36.21 14.96 -0.36
C HIS A 58 -35.07 15.29 0.63
N ALA A 59 -35.39 15.49 1.91
CA ALA A 59 -34.41 15.79 2.96
C ALA A 59 -33.81 14.50 3.58
N LYS A 60 -34.46 13.35 3.36
CA LYS A 60 -34.13 12.05 3.97
C LYS A 60 -32.69 11.61 3.73
N LYS A 61 -32.20 11.79 2.50
CA LYS A 61 -30.81 11.47 2.14
C LYS A 61 -29.82 12.35 2.89
N TYR A 62 -30.03 13.67 2.89
CA TYR A 62 -29.13 14.62 3.54
C TYR A 62 -29.08 14.44 5.05
N ALA A 63 -30.22 14.12 5.67
CA ALA A 63 -30.28 13.78 7.09
C ALA A 63 -29.46 12.53 7.41
N ALA A 64 -29.62 11.46 6.63
CA ALA A 64 -28.82 10.24 6.79
C ALA A 64 -27.32 10.47 6.55
N GLU A 65 -26.93 11.32 5.61
CA GLU A 65 -25.53 11.69 5.39
C GLU A 65 -24.95 12.45 6.57
N LEU A 66 -25.71 13.38 7.17
CA LEU A 66 -25.27 14.15 8.33
C LEU A 66 -25.12 13.27 9.57
N ASP A 67 -26.10 12.38 9.80
CA ASP A 67 -26.13 11.46 10.94
C ASP A 67 -25.04 10.39 10.88
N THR A 68 -24.44 10.14 9.72
CA THR A 68 -23.41 9.09 9.52
C THR A 68 -22.05 9.62 9.13
N THR A 69 -21.78 10.88 9.48
CA THR A 69 -20.52 11.55 9.16
C THR A 69 -19.33 10.83 9.78
N ASP A 70 -19.47 10.29 10.99
CA ASP A 70 -18.39 9.61 11.71
C ASP A 70 -18.06 8.25 11.08
N GLU A 71 -19.06 7.44 10.72
CA GLU A 71 -18.85 6.18 10.02
C GLU A 71 -18.25 6.41 8.62
N ARG A 72 -18.68 7.46 7.93
CA ARG A 72 -18.11 7.85 6.64
C ARG A 72 -16.63 8.21 6.80
N ALA A 73 -16.29 9.03 7.79
CA ALA A 73 -14.91 9.41 8.07
C ALA A 73 -14.04 8.19 8.42
N ALA A 74 -14.55 7.26 9.22
CA ALA A 74 -13.85 6.02 9.56
C ALA A 74 -13.58 5.16 8.32
N ARG A 75 -14.57 5.00 7.43
CA ARG A 75 -14.40 4.29 6.16
C ARG A 75 -13.35 4.97 5.28
N ASP A 76 -13.42 6.29 5.13
CA ASP A 76 -12.50 7.03 4.26
C ASP A 76 -11.05 6.96 4.75
N VAL A 77 -10.83 6.98 6.08
CA VAL A 77 -9.52 6.72 6.69
C VAL A 77 -9.02 5.30 6.39
N ALA A 78 -9.90 4.30 6.49
CA ALA A 78 -9.54 2.91 6.21
C ALA A 78 -9.20 2.69 4.71
N ASP A 79 -9.97 3.30 3.79
CA ASP A 79 -9.68 3.26 2.35
C ASP A 79 -8.32 3.91 2.05
N ALA A 80 -8.06 5.09 2.61
CA ALA A 80 -6.79 5.79 2.44
C ALA A 80 -5.61 4.94 2.95
N ALA A 81 -5.74 4.29 4.11
CA ALA A 81 -4.73 3.42 4.68
C ALA A 81 -4.45 2.19 3.80
N TYR A 82 -5.50 1.56 3.27
CA TYR A 82 -5.38 0.44 2.34
C TYR A 82 -4.67 0.87 1.05
N ARG A 83 -5.14 1.94 0.39
CA ARG A 83 -4.56 2.44 -0.87
C ARG A 83 -3.10 2.86 -0.71
N TYR A 84 -2.75 3.49 0.42
CA TYR A 84 -1.36 3.84 0.72
C TYR A 84 -0.49 2.59 0.80
N THR A 85 -0.97 1.56 1.53
CA THR A 85 -0.23 0.31 1.70
C THR A 85 -0.05 -0.43 0.37
N ASP A 86 -1.10 -0.53 -0.44
CA ASP A 86 -1.02 -1.14 -1.78
C ASP A 86 0.01 -0.43 -2.68
N ARG A 87 -0.06 0.92 -2.75
CA ARG A 87 0.88 1.71 -3.54
C ARG A 87 2.32 1.56 -3.05
N ARG A 88 2.54 1.52 -1.73
CA ARG A 88 3.88 1.33 -1.15
C ARG A 88 4.44 -0.05 -1.46
N THR A 89 3.62 -1.10 -1.38
CA THR A 89 4.03 -2.46 -1.76
C THR A 89 4.41 -2.54 -3.24
N ARG A 90 3.66 -1.87 -4.13
CA ARG A 90 4.03 -1.75 -5.55
C ARG A 90 5.36 -1.02 -5.75
N ALA A 91 5.59 0.09 -5.03
CA ALA A 91 6.85 0.81 -5.10
C ALA A 91 8.05 -0.08 -4.69
N TYR A 92 7.90 -0.95 -3.69
CA TYR A 92 8.94 -1.92 -3.34
C TYR A 92 9.19 -2.96 -4.44
N GLN A 93 8.15 -3.40 -5.16
CA GLN A 93 8.32 -4.30 -6.30
C GLN A 93 9.13 -3.64 -7.43
N ASP A 94 8.89 -2.35 -7.69
CA ASP A 94 9.65 -1.59 -8.67
C ASP A 94 11.09 -1.33 -8.21
N GLU A 95 11.30 -1.05 -6.92
CA GLU A 95 12.63 -0.95 -6.31
C GLU A 95 13.41 -2.26 -6.46
N LEU A 96 12.77 -3.41 -6.17
CA LEU A 96 13.39 -4.73 -6.33
C LEU A 96 13.84 -4.98 -7.77
N ARG A 97 13.00 -4.64 -8.76
CA ARG A 97 13.35 -4.77 -10.18
C ARG A 97 14.54 -3.89 -10.56
N SER A 98 14.57 -2.66 -10.04
CA SER A 98 15.70 -1.75 -10.25
C SER A 98 17.00 -2.31 -9.65
N LEU A 99 16.95 -2.79 -8.40
CA LEU A 99 18.11 -3.40 -7.73
C LEU A 99 18.62 -4.65 -8.46
N GLN A 100 17.73 -5.49 -8.98
CA GLN A 100 18.10 -6.67 -9.78
C GLN A 100 18.84 -6.27 -11.08
N SER A 101 18.37 -5.22 -11.75
CA SER A 101 19.03 -4.64 -12.95
C SER A 101 20.42 -4.08 -12.63
N ILE A 102 20.53 -3.29 -11.56
CA ILE A 102 21.81 -2.74 -11.09
C ILE A 102 22.77 -3.89 -10.72
N GLY A 103 22.28 -4.90 -10.02
CA GLY A 103 23.07 -6.09 -9.65
C GLY A 103 23.61 -6.84 -10.86
N ALA A 104 22.85 -6.94 -11.95
CA ALA A 104 23.33 -7.54 -13.19
C ALA A 104 24.47 -6.73 -13.81
N SER A 105 24.32 -5.39 -13.87
CA SER A 105 25.36 -4.49 -14.38
C SER A 105 26.64 -4.54 -13.54
N VAL A 106 26.52 -4.53 -12.22
CA VAL A 106 27.68 -4.62 -11.30
C VAL A 106 28.41 -5.95 -11.48
N ARG A 107 27.70 -7.10 -11.53
CA ARG A 107 28.35 -8.40 -11.78
C ARG A 107 29.11 -8.43 -13.11
N GLN A 108 28.57 -7.80 -14.16
CA GLN A 108 29.26 -7.69 -15.45
C GLN A 108 30.55 -6.86 -15.34
N ALA A 109 30.51 -5.72 -14.64
CA ALA A 109 31.68 -4.86 -14.45
C ALA A 109 32.82 -5.58 -13.70
N TYR A 110 32.50 -6.30 -12.62
CA TYR A 110 33.49 -7.08 -11.86
C TYR A 110 34.04 -8.28 -12.66
N SER A 111 33.22 -8.91 -13.50
CA SER A 111 33.65 -10.01 -14.39
C SER A 111 34.65 -9.55 -15.46
N VAL A 112 34.46 -8.34 -16.01
CA VAL A 112 35.40 -7.75 -16.99
C VAL A 112 36.71 -7.30 -16.32
N ALA A 113 36.65 -6.75 -15.11
CA ALA A 113 37.83 -6.32 -14.36
C ALA A 113 38.79 -7.49 -14.07
N GLY A 114 38.28 -8.66 -13.69
CA GLY A 114 39.09 -9.86 -13.43
C GLY A 114 39.67 -10.55 -14.67
N ARG A 115 39.35 -10.07 -15.88
CA ARG A 115 39.79 -10.68 -17.15
C ARG A 115 40.98 -9.96 -17.81
N ASN A 116 41.35 -8.78 -17.32
CA ASN A 116 42.37 -7.93 -17.92
C ASN A 116 43.75 -8.02 -17.21
N GLU A 117 43.95 -9.02 -16.34
CA GLU A 117 45.19 -9.22 -15.55
C GLU A 117 46.10 -10.36 -16.08
N THR A 118 45.99 -10.75 -17.35
CA THR A 118 46.88 -11.73 -18.01
C THR A 118 47.51 -11.15 -19.26
#